data_AF-A0AA35CLG2-F1
#
_entry.id   AF-A0AA35CLG2-F1
#
_cell.length_a   1.000
_cell.length_b   1.000
_cell.length_c   1.000
_cell.angle_alpha   90.00
_cell.angle_beta   90.00
_cell.angle_gamma   90.00
#
_symmetry.space_group_name_H-M   'P 1'
#
loop_
_entity.id
_entity.type
_entity.pdbx_description
1 polymer ?
#
loop_
_entity_poly.entity_id
_entity_poly.type
_entity_poly.pdbx_seq_one_letter_code
_entity_poly.pdbx_strand_id
1 'polypeptide(L)' 'MPRKVVAVTACPTGIAHTYMAAEALEKAARERGIEIRVETRGSVGVENPLTPEEIEAADAVIVAADAKVA' A
#
# COMPACT_ATOMS: atom_id res chain seq x y z
N MET A 1 -5.15 -17.40 -11.79
CA MET A 1 -5.72 -16.17 -11.19
C MET A 1 -4.56 -15.26 -10.81
N PRO A 2 -4.60 -13.95 -11.10
CA PRO A 2 -3.59 -13.03 -10.59
C PRO A 2 -3.67 -13.01 -9.07
N ARG A 3 -2.52 -12.95 -8.39
CA ARG A 3 -2.50 -12.79 -6.93
C ARG A 3 -2.97 -11.38 -6.58
N LYS A 4 -3.75 -11.25 -5.51
CA LYS A 4 -4.22 -9.97 -4.96
C LYS A 4 -3.42 -9.62 -3.73
N VAL A 5 -2.85 -8.43 -3.71
CA VAL A 5 -2.07 -7.91 -2.60
C VAL A 5 -2.62 -6.58 -2.18
N VAL A 6 -2.69 -6.34 -0.88
CA VAL A 6 -2.94 -5.01 -0.35
C VAL A 6 -1.69 -4.50 0.35
N ALA A 7 -1.47 -3.20 0.31
CA ALA A 7 -0.31 -2.58 0.93
C ALA A 7 -0.69 -1.31 1.67
N VAL A 8 0.04 -1.02 2.75
CA VAL A 8 0.00 0.26 3.45
C VAL A 8 1.40 0.86 3.44
N THR A 9 1.53 2.11 2.98
CA THR A 9 2.78 2.86 3.09
C THR A 9 2.61 4.02 4.08
N ALA A 10 3.61 4.23 4.94
CA ALA A 10 3.57 5.36 5.88
C ALA A 10 4.96 5.90 6.22
N CYS A 11 5.17 7.19 6.02
CA CYS A 11 6.37 7.90 6.45
C CYS A 11 5.97 9.02 7.44
N PRO A 12 6.59 9.10 8.63
CA PRO A 12 6.25 10.13 9.61
C PRO A 12 6.74 11.52 9.18
N THR A 13 7.76 11.58 8.31
CA THR A 13 8.47 12.80 7.93
C THR A 13 8.00 13.32 6.56
N GLY A 14 6.69 13.35 6.34
CA GLY A 14 6.06 13.89 5.13
C GLY A 14 5.51 12.83 4.16
N ILE A 15 5.28 13.23 2.91
CA ILE A 15 4.58 12.40 1.89
C ILE A 15 5.50 11.75 0.86
N ALA A 16 6.74 12.22 0.74
CA ALA A 16 7.63 11.81 -0.36
C ALA A 16 7.90 10.30 -0.35
N HIS A 17 8.39 9.75 0.77
CA HIS A 17 8.64 8.30 0.86
C HIS A 17 7.35 7.48 0.82
N THR A 18 6.24 8.01 1.32
CA THR A 18 4.93 7.35 1.25
C THR A 18 4.52 7.09 -0.21
N TYR A 19 4.59 8.11 -1.07
CA TYR A 19 4.25 7.97 -2.49
C TYR A 19 5.32 7.22 -3.28
N MET A 20 6.61 7.45 -3.01
CA MET A 20 7.67 6.67 -3.68
C MET A 20 7.57 5.18 -3.39
N ALA A 21 7.25 4.81 -2.15
CA ALA A 21 7.02 3.41 -1.77
C ALA A 21 5.77 2.85 -2.48
N ALA A 22 4.68 3.61 -2.56
CA ALA A 22 3.46 3.19 -3.23
C ALA A 22 3.70 2.95 -4.73
N GLU A 23 4.33 3.91 -5.42
CA GLU A 23 4.64 3.79 -6.85
C GLU A 23 5.60 2.61 -7.14
N ALA A 24 6.60 2.40 -6.27
CA ALA A 24 7.51 1.26 -6.40
C ALA A 24 6.80 -0.08 -6.24
N LEU A 25 5.86 -0.18 -5.30
CA LEU A 25 5.03 -1.37 -5.10
C LEU A 25 4.11 -1.64 -6.29
N GLU A 26 3.44 -0.61 -6.81
CA GLU A 26 2.58 -0.71 -7.98
C GLU A 26 3.35 -1.15 -9.23
N LYS A 27 4.55 -0.57 -9.44
CA LYS A 27 5.43 -0.95 -10.54
C LYS A 27 5.86 -2.42 -10.42
N ALA A 28 6.33 -2.84 -9.25
CA ALA A 28 6.78 -4.20 -9.01
C ALA A 28 5.64 -5.23 -9.15
N ALA A 29 4.43 -4.88 -8.71
CA ALA A 29 3.25 -5.72 -8.88
C ALA A 29 2.88 -5.87 -10.36
N ARG A 30 2.90 -4.77 -11.12
CA ARG A 30 2.65 -4.77 -12.58
C ARG A 30 3.65 -5.65 -13.33
N GLU A 31 4.93 -5.55 -13.00
CA GLU A 31 6.00 -6.38 -13.60
C GLU A 31 5.81 -7.88 -13.31
N ARG A 32 5.12 -8.23 -12.22
CA ARG A 32 4.86 -9.61 -11.78
C ARG A 32 3.46 -10.11 -12.12
N GLY A 33 2.61 -9.29 -12.74
CA GLY A 33 1.20 -9.63 -13.03
C GLY A 33 0.36 -9.83 -11.76
N ILE A 34 0.69 -9.10 -10.69
CA ILE A 34 0.00 -9.10 -9.40
C ILE A 34 -0.93 -7.89 -9.35
N GLU A 35 -2.16 -8.09 -8.89
CA GLU A 35 -3.09 -7.00 -8.59
C GLU A 35 -2.73 -6.44 -7.21
N ILE A 36 -2.49 -5.13 -7.13
CA ILE A 36 -2.14 -4.49 -5.86
C ILE A 36 -3.01 -3.26 -5.60
N ARG A 37 -3.41 -3.09 -4.34
CA ARG A 37 -4.08 -1.89 -3.81
C ARG A 37 -3.20 -1.28 -2.73
N VAL A 38 -2.90 0.01 -2.82
CA VAL A 38 -2.01 0.68 -1.86
C VAL A 38 -2.74 1.82 -1.15
N GLU A 39 -2.84 1.72 0.17
CA GLU A 39 -3.24 2.82 1.05
C GLU A 39 -2.01 3.61 1.49
N THR A 40 -2.09 4.93 1.36
CA THR A 40 -0.99 5.83 1.68
C THR A 40 -1.35 6.65 2.92
N ARG A 41 -0.51 6.59 3.96
CA ARG A 41 -0.65 7.39 5.18
C ARG A 41 0.52 8.37 5.29
N GLY A 42 0.25 9.66 5.18
CA GLY A 42 1.28 10.70 5.25
C GLY A 42 0.88 11.86 6.15
N SER A 43 1.66 12.94 6.10
CA SER A 43 1.35 14.19 6.81
C SER A 43 0.04 14.85 6.36
N VAL A 44 -0.47 14.47 5.18
CA VAL A 44 -1.75 14.94 4.62
C VAL A 44 -2.95 14.11 5.08
N GLY A 45 -2.73 12.99 5.77
CA GLY A 45 -3.77 12.05 6.19
C GLY A 45 -3.68 10.70 5.47
N VAL A 46 -4.80 9.97 5.49
CA VAL A 46 -4.96 8.68 4.80
C VAL A 46 -5.59 8.93 3.43
N GLU A 47 -4.98 8.39 2.39
CA GLU A 47 -5.49 8.39 1.03
C GLU A 47 -5.59 6.96 0.50
N ASN A 48 -6.57 6.73 -0.38
CA ASN A 48 -6.89 5.40 -0.92
C ASN A 48 -7.09 4.34 0.18
N PRO A 49 -7.98 4.61 1.17
CA PRO A 49 -8.18 3.68 2.27
C PRO A 49 -8.63 2.32 1.76
N LEU A 50 -8.00 1.25 2.26
CA LEU A 50 -8.40 -0.11 1.94
C LEU A 50 -9.77 -0.41 2.54
N THR A 51 -10.63 -1.07 1.77
CA THR A 51 -11.90 -1.56 2.32
C THR A 51 -11.70 -2.92 3.01
N PRO A 52 -12.57 -3.28 3.97
CA PRO A 52 -12.53 -4.60 4.60
C PRO A 52 -12.58 -5.75 3.58
N GLU A 53 -13.35 -5.58 2.51
CA GLU A 53 -13.50 -6.58 1.44
C GLU A 53 -12.21 -6.74 0.63
N GLU A 54 -11.47 -5.65 0.40
CA GLU A 54 -10.17 -5.71 -0.28
C GLU A 54 -9.12 -6.44 0.57
N ILE A 55 -9.15 -6.24 1.89
CA ILE A 55 -8.28 -6.94 2.83
C ILE A 55 -8.64 -8.42 2.91
N GLU A 56 -9.93 -8.75 2.99
CA GLU A 56 -10.40 -10.14 3.04
C GLU A 56 -10.10 -10.91 1.75
N ALA A 57 -10.17 -10.25 0.60
CA ALA A 57 -9.87 -10.86 -0.70
C ALA A 57 -8.37 -10.92 -1.04
N ALA A 58 -7.49 -10.38 -0.20
CA ALA A 58 -6.05 -10.34 -0.45
C ALA A 58 -5.37 -11.67 -0.10
N ASP A 59 -4.47 -12.12 -0.97
CA ASP A 59 -3.59 -13.25 -0.69
C ASP A 59 -2.46 -12.87 0.29
N ALA A 60 -2.09 -11.59 0.33
CA ALA A 60 -1.06 -11.06 1.21
C ALA A 60 -1.23 -9.57 1.52
N VAL A 61 -0.66 -9.15 2.65
CA VAL A 61 -0.61 -7.76 3.11
C VAL A 61 0.84 -7.30 3.21
N ILE A 62 1.15 -6.13 2.66
CA ILE A 62 2.47 -5.48 2.77
C ILE A 62 2.35 -4.24 3.65
N VAL A 63 3.15 -4.15 4.71
CA VAL A 63 3.22 -2.95 5.55
C VAL A 63 4.61 -2.33 5.41
N ALA A 64 4.69 -1.24 4.65
CA ALA A 64 5.92 -0.47 4.43
C ALA A 64 5.81 0.86 5.18
N ALA A 65 5.95 0.79 6.50
CA ALA A 65 5.68 1.91 7.39
C ALA A 65 6.81 2.16 8.39
N ASP A 66 7.29 3.41 8.41
CA ASP A 66 8.20 3.95 9.42
C ASP A 66 7.45 4.68 10.55
N ALA A 67 6.11 4.64 10.51
CA ALA A 67 5.20 5.19 11.52
C ALA A 67 4.25 4.09 12.02
N LYS A 68 3.64 4.30 13.20
CA LYS A 68 2.67 3.34 13.75
C LYS A 68 1.43 3.29 12.86
N VAL A 69 1.19 2.12 12.26
CA VAL A 69 -0.03 1.75 11.55
C VAL A 69 -0.82 0.88 12.53
N ALA A 70 -1.78 1.48 13.25
CA ALA A 70 -2.63 0.79 14.22
C ALA A 70 -4.08 1.23 14.06
#